data_AF-A0AAR5PU41-F1
#
_entry.id   AF-A0AAR5PU41-F1
#
_cell.length_a   1.000
_cell.length_b   1.000
_cell.length_c   1.000
_cell.angle_alpha   90.00
_cell.angle_beta   90.00
_cell.angle_gamma   90.00
#
_symmetry.space_group_name_H-M   'P 1'
#
loop_
_entity.id
_entity.type
_entity.pdbx_description
1 polymer ?
#
loop_
_entity_poly.entity_id
_entity_poly.type
_entity_poly.pdbx_seq_one_letter_code
_entity_poly.pdbx_strand_id
1 'polypeptide(L)'
;MGIPVGKLALYTALAGIKPHECLPIVLDVGTNNQALLEDPLYVGLRQKRVTGKLYDDFVDEFMEGVVKRYGQNTLIQFEDFGNHNAFRLLKKYRYNYCTFNDDIQGTASVAVSGLMACKRITGKKFADNTICFLGAGGACLGIADLAVRAMVLEGISIEDARKKIWMFDIDGLLANERPEGNLEGHKKYYAKDHAPSKDFAALVNEIKPSILIGASATFGAFTPDILQAMGKFNDRPVIFALSNPTDKAECTAEQAYINTEGRCIFASGSPFPPVEINGQTFKPGQGNNAYIFPGVALGILTSGIHHISEDVFLMASETVADCVTEDDLKNGRIYPPLGEIQEVSIQIAVKILEYAYKERIATVYPKPKDLRRYVEELQYNYNYEPSLPNLWPWPKAPYIKTKCMEPTKLKA
;
A
#
# COMPACT_ATOMS: atom_id res chain seq x y z
N MET A 1 -8.94 -11.36 -12.23
CA MET A 1 -8.06 -10.91 -13.34
C MET A 1 -8.06 -9.40 -13.51
N GLY A 2 -9.23 -8.73 -13.46
CA GLY A 2 -9.28 -7.26 -13.56
C GLY A 2 -8.42 -6.52 -12.52
N ILE A 3 -8.36 -7.02 -11.28
CA ILE A 3 -7.55 -6.43 -10.20
C ILE A 3 -6.06 -6.36 -10.52
N PRO A 4 -5.34 -7.48 -10.80
CA PRO A 4 -3.91 -7.40 -11.14
C PRO A 4 -3.64 -6.58 -12.41
N VAL A 5 -4.54 -6.62 -13.41
CA VAL A 5 -4.42 -5.76 -14.61
C VAL A 5 -4.51 -4.28 -14.24
N GLY A 6 -5.49 -3.89 -13.43
CA GLY A 6 -5.66 -2.52 -12.96
C GLY A 6 -4.48 -2.04 -12.12
N LYS A 7 -3.98 -2.86 -11.19
CA LYS A 7 -2.78 -2.54 -10.38
C LYS A 7 -1.57 -2.30 -11.27
N LEU A 8 -1.27 -3.18 -12.24
CA LEU A 8 -0.10 -3.02 -13.11
C LEU A 8 -0.25 -1.84 -14.09
N ALA A 9 -1.48 -1.47 -14.47
CA ALA A 9 -1.71 -0.22 -15.17
C ALA A 9 -1.32 1.00 -14.30
N LEU A 10 -1.62 0.97 -13.00
CA LEU A 10 -1.19 2.01 -12.05
C LEU A 10 0.32 1.97 -11.76
N TYR A 11 0.96 0.81 -11.73
CA TYR A 11 2.45 0.72 -11.69
C TYR A 11 3.08 1.55 -12.80
N THR A 12 2.53 1.44 -14.01
CA THR A 12 3.00 2.22 -15.17
C THR A 12 2.60 3.69 -15.05
N ALA A 13 1.32 3.99 -14.81
CA ALA A 13 0.82 5.36 -14.85
C ALA A 13 1.39 6.23 -13.73
N LEU A 14 1.62 5.64 -12.56
CA LEU A 14 1.97 6.37 -11.34
C LEU A 14 3.45 6.35 -11.01
N ALA A 15 4.22 5.37 -11.51
CA ALA A 15 5.66 5.28 -11.25
C ALA A 15 6.50 5.05 -12.52
N GLY A 16 5.89 4.98 -13.70
CA GLY A 16 6.62 4.74 -14.94
C GLY A 16 7.25 3.35 -15.01
N ILE A 17 6.70 2.33 -14.34
CA ILE A 17 7.20 0.96 -14.53
C ILE A 17 6.84 0.49 -15.94
N LYS A 18 7.79 -0.11 -16.65
CA LYS A 18 7.62 -0.47 -18.07
C LYS A 18 6.54 -1.55 -18.22
N PRO A 19 5.49 -1.33 -19.04
CA PRO A 19 4.39 -2.28 -19.17
C PRO A 19 4.81 -3.69 -19.63
N HIS A 20 5.86 -3.80 -20.44
CA HIS A 20 6.37 -5.08 -20.94
C HIS A 20 7.14 -5.89 -19.89
N GLU A 21 7.46 -5.29 -18.75
CA GLU A 21 8.07 -5.95 -17.59
C GLU A 21 7.01 -6.37 -16.55
N CYS A 22 5.74 -6.02 -16.77
CA CYS A 22 4.62 -6.30 -15.89
C CYS A 22 3.85 -7.56 -16.35
N LEU A 23 3.57 -8.49 -15.43
CA LEU A 23 2.82 -9.71 -15.72
C LEU A 23 1.63 -9.91 -14.74
N PRO A 24 0.38 -9.65 -15.15
CA PRO A 24 -0.79 -9.90 -14.31
C PRO A 24 -1.12 -11.39 -14.25
N ILE A 25 -1.28 -11.93 -13.03
CA ILE A 25 -1.54 -13.35 -12.80
C ILE A 25 -2.76 -13.53 -11.91
N VAL A 26 -3.57 -14.56 -12.20
CA VAL A 26 -4.61 -15.08 -11.31
C VAL A 26 -4.36 -16.56 -11.07
N LEU A 27 -4.38 -16.95 -9.80
CA LEU A 27 -4.33 -18.34 -9.39
C LEU A 27 -5.77 -18.86 -9.22
N ASP A 28 -6.33 -19.46 -10.28
CA ASP A 28 -7.68 -20.04 -10.21
C ASP A 28 -7.62 -21.43 -9.55
N VAL A 29 -8.08 -21.49 -8.29
CA VAL A 29 -8.20 -22.72 -7.50
C VAL A 29 -9.67 -23.09 -7.25
N GLY A 30 -10.59 -22.55 -8.06
CA GLY A 30 -12.04 -22.64 -7.85
C GLY A 30 -12.61 -21.42 -7.12
N THR A 31 -13.93 -21.42 -6.90
CA THR A 31 -14.66 -20.34 -6.21
C THR A 31 -15.73 -20.89 -5.26
N ASN A 32 -15.91 -20.23 -4.11
CA ASN A 32 -16.97 -20.57 -3.18
C ASN A 32 -18.26 -19.77 -3.43
N ASN A 33 -18.22 -18.77 -4.33
CA ASN A 33 -19.37 -17.97 -4.68
C ASN A 33 -20.38 -18.81 -5.50
N GLN A 34 -21.54 -19.07 -4.93
CA GLN A 34 -22.55 -19.93 -5.53
C GLN A 34 -23.13 -19.34 -6.82
N ALA A 35 -23.35 -18.02 -6.87
CA ALA A 35 -23.85 -17.36 -8.06
C ALA A 35 -22.91 -17.53 -9.26
N LEU A 36 -21.58 -17.46 -9.04
CA LEU A 36 -20.60 -17.69 -10.11
C LEU A 36 -20.56 -19.16 -10.58
N LEU A 37 -20.77 -20.12 -9.67
CA LEU A 37 -20.80 -21.54 -10.05
C LEU A 37 -22.00 -21.87 -10.94
N GLU A 38 -23.12 -21.19 -10.70
CA GLU A 38 -24.39 -21.34 -11.42
C GLU A 38 -24.46 -20.49 -12.70
N ASP A 39 -23.68 -19.41 -12.78
CA ASP A 39 -23.68 -18.49 -13.92
C ASP A 39 -23.09 -19.18 -15.16
N PRO A 40 -23.85 -19.35 -16.27
CA PRO A 40 -23.35 -19.97 -17.50
C PRO A 40 -22.22 -19.18 -18.18
N LEU A 41 -22.05 -17.90 -17.85
CA LEU A 41 -21.00 -17.04 -18.39
C LEU A 41 -19.70 -17.09 -17.56
N TYR A 42 -19.71 -17.74 -16.40
CA TYR A 42 -18.50 -17.87 -15.58
C TYR A 42 -17.43 -18.70 -16.30
N VAL A 43 -16.26 -18.08 -16.50
CA VAL A 43 -15.11 -18.63 -17.25
C VAL A 43 -14.09 -19.37 -16.40
N GLY A 44 -14.20 -19.27 -15.07
CA GLY A 44 -13.26 -19.93 -14.14
C GLY A 44 -13.65 -21.38 -13.84
N LEU A 45 -12.85 -22.02 -12.98
CA LEU A 45 -13.10 -23.39 -12.54
C LEU A 45 -14.43 -23.51 -11.79
N ARG A 46 -15.35 -24.35 -12.30
CA ARG A 46 -16.67 -24.63 -11.72
C ARG A 46 -16.59 -25.65 -10.58
N GLN A 47 -15.81 -25.32 -9.56
CA GLN A 47 -15.68 -26.11 -8.33
C GLN A 47 -15.46 -25.19 -7.13
N LYS A 48 -15.70 -25.72 -5.93
CA LYS A 48 -15.32 -25.03 -4.68
C LYS A 48 -13.80 -24.91 -4.59
N ARG A 49 -13.34 -23.93 -3.80
CA ARG A 49 -11.91 -23.63 -3.65
C ARG A 49 -11.15 -24.84 -3.09
N VAL A 50 -10.05 -25.19 -3.74
CA VAL A 50 -9.05 -26.10 -3.19
C VAL A 50 -8.38 -25.43 -1.98
N THR A 51 -8.17 -26.19 -0.91
CA THR A 51 -7.56 -25.72 0.34
C THR A 51 -6.55 -26.75 0.87
N GLY A 52 -5.86 -26.43 1.97
CA GLY A 52 -4.88 -27.33 2.60
C GLY A 52 -3.62 -27.51 1.76
N LYS A 53 -2.99 -28.69 1.89
CA LYS A 53 -1.67 -28.97 1.31
C LYS A 53 -1.62 -28.76 -0.21
N LEU A 54 -2.66 -29.15 -0.93
CA LEU A 54 -2.69 -29.02 -2.40
C LEU A 54 -2.65 -27.55 -2.85
N TYR A 55 -3.34 -26.66 -2.12
CA TYR A 55 -3.25 -25.22 -2.37
C TYR A 55 -1.84 -24.70 -2.06
N ASP A 56 -1.25 -25.14 -0.95
CA ASP A 56 0.07 -24.68 -0.52
C ASP A 56 1.18 -25.12 -1.47
N ASP A 57 1.16 -26.38 -1.91
CA ASP A 57 2.11 -26.93 -2.87
C ASP A 57 2.01 -26.19 -4.22
N PHE A 58 0.80 -25.86 -4.67
CA PHE A 58 0.58 -25.10 -5.90
C PHE A 58 1.14 -23.68 -5.82
N VAL A 59 0.95 -22.98 -4.69
CA VAL A 59 1.53 -21.64 -4.52
C VAL A 59 3.05 -21.72 -4.39
N ASP A 60 3.61 -22.75 -3.75
CA ASP A 60 5.05 -22.98 -3.70
C ASP A 60 5.64 -23.18 -5.10
N GLU A 61 5.04 -24.06 -5.91
CA GLU A 61 5.44 -24.28 -7.30
C GLU A 61 5.36 -23.00 -8.13
N PHE A 62 4.32 -22.18 -7.92
CA PHE A 62 4.21 -20.88 -8.56
C PHE A 62 5.39 -19.95 -8.22
N MET A 63 5.70 -19.79 -6.93
CA MET A 63 6.79 -18.92 -6.48
C MET A 63 8.14 -19.39 -7.03
N GLU A 64 8.41 -20.69 -6.97
CA GLU A 64 9.62 -21.32 -7.51
C GLU A 64 9.70 -21.17 -9.04
N GLY A 65 8.60 -21.42 -9.75
CA GLY A 65 8.52 -21.33 -11.21
C GLY A 65 8.77 -19.92 -11.72
N VAL A 66 8.19 -18.90 -11.08
CA VAL A 66 8.40 -17.49 -11.41
C VAL A 66 9.86 -17.10 -11.24
N VAL A 67 10.46 -17.38 -10.08
CA VAL A 67 11.87 -17.05 -9.83
C VAL A 67 12.82 -17.84 -10.73
N LYS A 68 12.55 -19.12 -10.97
CA LYS A 68 13.36 -19.93 -11.89
C LYS A 68 13.36 -19.36 -13.30
N ARG A 69 12.26 -18.76 -13.75
CA ARG A 69 12.11 -18.22 -15.11
C ARG A 69 12.67 -16.81 -15.27
N TYR A 70 12.43 -15.94 -14.28
CA TYR A 70 12.65 -14.49 -14.37
C TYR A 70 13.75 -13.96 -13.44
N GLY A 71 14.21 -14.78 -12.48
CA GLY A 71 15.30 -14.45 -11.56
C GLY A 71 14.81 -14.05 -10.16
N GLN A 72 15.74 -14.08 -9.19
CA GLN A 72 15.48 -13.82 -7.77
C GLN A 72 15.00 -12.39 -7.49
N ASN A 73 15.35 -11.43 -8.35
CA ASN A 73 14.96 -10.02 -8.23
C ASN A 73 13.53 -9.75 -8.72
N THR A 74 12.81 -10.78 -9.19
CA THR A 74 11.44 -10.61 -9.68
C THR A 74 10.52 -10.21 -8.53
N LEU A 75 9.94 -9.02 -8.62
CA LEU A 75 8.95 -8.56 -7.66
C LEU A 75 7.64 -9.32 -7.81
N ILE A 76 7.20 -9.98 -6.74
CA ILE A 76 5.92 -10.69 -6.66
C ILE A 76 5.04 -9.99 -5.62
N GLN A 77 4.03 -9.24 -6.07
CA GLN A 77 3.04 -8.63 -5.19
C GLN A 77 1.81 -9.53 -5.04
N PHE A 78 1.42 -9.82 -3.80
CA PHE A 78 0.14 -10.45 -3.49
C PHE A 78 -0.96 -9.38 -3.32
N GLU A 79 -2.14 -9.66 -3.87
CA GLU A 79 -3.31 -8.75 -3.87
C GLU A 79 -4.61 -9.57 -3.74
N ASP A 80 -5.56 -9.10 -2.94
CA ASP A 80 -6.92 -9.66 -2.78
C ASP A 80 -6.95 -11.15 -2.37
N PHE A 81 -6.01 -11.58 -1.54
CA PHE A 81 -6.05 -12.90 -0.90
C PHE A 81 -6.92 -12.86 0.36
N GLY A 82 -7.69 -13.92 0.62
CA GLY A 82 -8.45 -14.01 1.87
C GLY A 82 -7.53 -13.88 3.09
N ASN A 83 -7.95 -13.11 4.11
CA ASN A 83 -7.13 -12.65 5.25
C ASN A 83 -6.16 -13.70 5.82
N HIS A 84 -6.63 -14.92 6.07
CA HIS A 84 -5.79 -16.00 6.60
C HIS A 84 -4.63 -16.37 5.66
N ASN A 85 -4.91 -16.53 4.36
CA ASN A 85 -3.89 -16.84 3.36
C ASN A 85 -2.97 -15.64 3.12
N ALA A 86 -3.50 -14.41 3.06
CA ALA A 86 -2.67 -13.22 2.85
C ALA A 86 -1.53 -13.12 3.87
N PHE A 87 -1.84 -13.21 5.18
CA PHE A 87 -0.82 -13.19 6.23
C PHE A 87 0.11 -14.40 6.20
N ARG A 88 -0.45 -15.60 6.00
CA ARG A 88 0.32 -16.85 6.01
C ARG A 88 1.34 -16.89 4.86
N LEU A 89 0.91 -16.54 3.65
CA LEU A 89 1.77 -16.52 2.47
C LEU A 89 2.83 -15.41 2.58
N LEU A 90 2.44 -14.21 3.03
CA LEU A 90 3.41 -13.14 3.28
C LEU A 90 4.49 -13.59 4.28
N LYS A 91 4.08 -14.17 5.42
CA LYS A 91 5.03 -14.68 6.42
C LYS A 91 5.94 -15.77 5.86
N LYS A 92 5.42 -16.66 5.02
CA LYS A 92 6.15 -17.78 4.42
C LYS A 92 7.21 -17.31 3.41
N TYR A 93 6.87 -16.34 2.56
CA TYR A 93 7.69 -15.99 1.39
C TYR A 93 8.57 -14.75 1.56
N ARG A 94 8.28 -13.84 2.49
CA ARG A 94 8.96 -12.53 2.63
C ARG A 94 10.48 -12.59 2.79
N TYR A 95 11.04 -13.70 3.30
CA TYR A 95 12.48 -13.88 3.50
C TYR A 95 13.15 -14.76 2.44
N ASN A 96 12.38 -15.29 1.49
CA ASN A 96 12.88 -16.17 0.44
C ASN A 96 12.67 -15.60 -0.97
N TYR A 97 11.76 -14.63 -1.11
CA TYR A 97 11.36 -14.04 -2.37
C TYR A 97 11.28 -12.51 -2.25
N CYS A 98 11.44 -11.81 -3.36
CA CYS A 98 11.18 -10.38 -3.44
C CYS A 98 9.67 -10.14 -3.50
N THR A 99 9.01 -10.17 -2.33
CA THR A 99 7.56 -10.16 -2.25
C THR A 99 7.01 -9.31 -1.12
N PHE A 100 5.85 -8.72 -1.35
CA PHE A 100 5.05 -8.03 -0.36
C PHE A 100 3.55 -8.25 -0.65
N ASN A 101 2.70 -7.87 0.29
CA ASN A 101 1.25 -7.85 0.08
C ASN A 101 0.74 -6.41 0.29
N ASP A 102 0.07 -5.85 -0.72
CA ASP A 102 -0.37 -4.45 -0.68
C ASP A 102 -1.53 -4.22 0.30
N ASP A 103 -2.46 -5.18 0.42
CA ASP A 103 -3.59 -5.10 1.34
C ASP A 103 -3.15 -5.01 2.81
N ILE A 104 -2.00 -5.62 3.14
CA ILE A 104 -1.41 -5.60 4.48
C ILE A 104 -0.41 -4.45 4.59
N GLN A 105 0.65 -4.46 3.79
CA GLN A 105 1.81 -3.57 3.96
C GLN A 105 1.62 -2.22 3.26
N GLY A 106 0.98 -2.20 2.09
CA GLY A 106 0.64 -0.96 1.39
C GLY A 106 -0.40 -0.14 2.16
N THR A 107 -1.48 -0.79 2.62
CA THR A 107 -2.51 -0.17 3.47
C THR A 107 -1.92 0.33 4.79
N ALA A 108 -1.03 -0.46 5.42
CA ALA A 108 -0.31 -0.02 6.60
C ALA A 108 0.48 1.26 6.33
N SER A 109 1.26 1.25 5.25
CA SER A 109 2.14 2.34 4.87
C SER A 109 1.36 3.62 4.60
N VAL A 110 0.31 3.58 3.79
CA VAL A 110 -0.46 4.80 3.47
C VAL A 110 -1.17 5.36 4.71
N ALA A 111 -1.76 4.51 5.55
CA ALA A 111 -2.39 4.97 6.78
C ALA A 111 -1.37 5.64 7.71
N VAL A 112 -0.18 5.04 7.88
CA VAL A 112 0.89 5.63 8.67
C VAL A 112 1.39 6.94 8.05
N SER A 113 1.44 7.09 6.72
CA SER A 113 1.73 8.38 6.08
C SER A 113 0.76 9.47 6.53
N GLY A 114 -0.54 9.16 6.51
CA GLY A 114 -1.57 10.10 6.96
C GLY A 114 -1.41 10.47 8.43
N LEU A 115 -1.13 9.48 9.30
CA LEU A 115 -0.87 9.72 10.72
C LEU A 115 0.41 10.55 10.96
N MET A 116 1.46 10.34 10.15
CA MET A 116 2.68 11.14 10.19
C MET A 116 2.42 12.59 9.74
N ALA A 117 1.56 12.80 8.75
CA ALA A 117 1.11 14.15 8.39
C ALA A 117 0.27 14.79 9.51
N CYS A 118 -0.57 14.02 10.22
CA CYS A 118 -1.34 14.50 11.37
C CYS A 118 -0.45 15.04 12.52
N LYS A 119 0.78 14.53 12.68
CA LYS A 119 1.76 15.05 13.67
C LYS A 119 2.05 16.54 13.46
N ARG A 120 2.10 17.00 12.21
CA ARG A 120 2.35 18.42 11.86
C ARG A 120 1.15 19.32 12.21
N ILE A 121 -0.06 18.78 12.24
CA ILE A 121 -1.28 19.50 12.61
C ILE A 121 -1.48 19.48 14.14
N THR A 122 -1.26 18.34 14.78
CA THR A 122 -1.55 18.14 16.20
C THR A 122 -0.40 18.52 17.13
N GLY A 123 0.83 18.58 16.62
CA GLY A 123 2.05 18.75 17.42
C GLY A 123 2.39 17.55 18.31
N LYS A 124 1.61 16.46 18.27
CA LYS A 124 1.80 15.26 19.10
C LYS A 124 2.74 14.27 18.44
N LYS A 125 3.67 13.68 19.20
CA LYS A 125 4.47 12.56 18.70
C LYS A 125 3.58 11.32 18.52
N PHE A 126 4.01 10.36 17.71
CA PHE A 126 3.29 9.11 17.55
C PHE A 126 3.10 8.41 18.89
N ALA A 127 4.17 8.36 19.70
CA ALA A 127 4.16 7.81 21.05
C ALA A 127 3.23 8.53 22.03
N ASP A 128 2.72 9.73 21.74
CA ASP A 128 1.79 10.45 22.61
C ASP A 128 0.31 10.07 22.35
N ASN A 129 0.05 9.28 21.30
CA ASN A 129 -1.30 8.93 20.88
C ASN A 129 -1.78 7.60 21.46
N THR A 130 -3.09 7.50 21.64
CA THR A 130 -3.80 6.22 21.85
C THR A 130 -4.62 5.96 20.59
N ILE A 131 -4.39 4.82 19.95
CA ILE A 131 -5.00 4.44 18.68
C ILE A 131 -6.06 3.37 18.94
N CYS A 132 -7.30 3.62 18.52
CA CYS A 132 -8.39 2.67 18.59
C CYS A 132 -8.80 2.23 17.18
N PHE A 133 -8.82 0.93 16.94
CA PHE A 133 -9.23 0.31 15.69
C PHE A 133 -10.61 -0.34 15.83
N LEU A 134 -11.50 -0.03 14.89
CA LEU A 134 -12.67 -0.84 14.59
C LEU A 134 -12.34 -1.77 13.42
N GLY A 135 -12.09 -3.03 13.76
CA GLY A 135 -11.57 -4.09 12.91
C GLY A 135 -10.24 -4.63 13.44
N ALA A 136 -10.00 -5.94 13.26
CA ALA A 136 -8.73 -6.60 13.56
C ALA A 136 -8.30 -7.57 12.43
N GLY A 137 -8.57 -7.16 11.17
CA GLY A 137 -8.19 -7.90 9.96
C GLY A 137 -6.83 -7.49 9.40
N GLY A 138 -6.58 -7.84 8.13
CA GLY A 138 -5.38 -7.49 7.33
C GLY A 138 -4.89 -6.07 7.53
N ALA A 139 -5.74 -5.13 7.12
CA ALA A 139 -5.47 -3.70 7.19
C ALA A 139 -5.15 -3.23 8.63
N CYS A 140 -6.05 -3.42 9.60
CA CYS A 140 -5.84 -2.93 10.96
C CYS A 140 -4.58 -3.49 11.62
N LEU A 141 -4.31 -4.78 11.47
CA LEU A 141 -3.11 -5.40 12.04
C LEU A 141 -1.84 -4.88 11.37
N GLY A 142 -1.84 -4.71 10.04
CA GLY A 142 -0.73 -4.10 9.31
C GLY A 142 -0.45 -2.66 9.76
N ILE A 143 -1.50 -1.83 9.82
CA ILE A 143 -1.39 -0.42 10.28
C ILE A 143 -0.85 -0.38 11.72
N ALA A 144 -1.36 -1.24 12.60
CA ALA A 144 -0.90 -1.31 13.99
C ALA A 144 0.57 -1.75 14.09
N ASP A 145 0.98 -2.80 13.38
CA ASP A 145 2.38 -3.28 13.38
C ASP A 145 3.34 -2.19 12.90
N LEU A 146 2.96 -1.44 11.85
CA LEU A 146 3.77 -0.34 11.33
C LEU A 146 3.76 0.90 12.25
N ALA A 147 2.61 1.22 12.87
CA ALA A 147 2.51 2.27 13.88
C ALA A 147 3.36 1.97 15.12
N VAL A 148 3.38 0.71 15.60
CA VAL A 148 4.29 0.25 16.67
C VAL A 148 5.73 0.52 16.27
N ARG A 149 6.12 0.15 15.04
CA ARG A 149 7.48 0.36 14.55
C ARG A 149 7.84 1.85 14.51
N ALA A 150 6.93 2.71 14.05
CA ALA A 150 7.10 4.16 14.09
C ALA A 150 7.28 4.69 15.52
N MET A 151 6.48 4.23 16.49
CA MET A 151 6.63 4.60 17.90
C MET A 151 7.97 4.12 18.50
N VAL A 152 8.42 2.91 18.14
CA VAL A 152 9.72 2.39 18.59
C VAL A 152 10.87 3.22 18.05
N LEU A 153 10.79 3.71 16.80
CA LEU A 153 11.77 4.65 16.26
C LEU A 153 11.77 6.01 17.00
N GLU A 154 10.65 6.41 17.58
CA GLU A 154 10.59 7.59 18.47
C GLU A 154 11.14 7.33 19.88
N GLY A 155 11.57 6.09 20.18
CA GLY A 155 12.35 5.73 21.36
C GLY A 155 11.59 5.03 22.48
N ILE A 156 10.33 4.62 22.27
CA ILE A 156 9.60 3.82 23.28
C ILE A 156 9.77 2.31 23.05
N SER A 157 9.54 1.51 24.10
CA SER A 157 9.60 0.05 23.99
C SER A 157 8.47 -0.50 23.10
N ILE A 158 8.68 -1.68 22.53
CA ILE A 158 7.65 -2.36 21.73
C ILE A 158 6.42 -2.70 22.60
N GLU A 159 6.62 -3.03 23.87
CA GLU A 159 5.56 -3.29 24.82
C GLU A 159 4.73 -2.03 25.09
N ASP A 160 5.36 -0.88 25.31
CA ASP A 160 4.66 0.39 25.56
C ASP A 160 3.96 0.92 24.32
N ALA A 161 4.54 0.72 23.13
CA ALA A 161 3.88 1.01 21.86
C ALA A 161 2.61 0.17 21.68
N ARG A 162 2.67 -1.15 21.93
CA ARG A 162 1.50 -2.04 21.86
C ARG A 162 0.42 -1.70 22.88
N LYS A 163 0.79 -1.22 24.08
CA LYS A 163 -0.18 -0.76 25.09
C LYS A 163 -1.07 0.38 24.57
N LYS A 164 -0.55 1.23 23.67
CA LYS A 164 -1.28 2.37 23.08
C LYS A 164 -2.27 2.00 21.98
N ILE A 165 -2.26 0.75 21.51
CA ILE A 165 -3.12 0.29 20.42
C ILE A 165 -4.24 -0.59 20.95
N TRP A 166 -5.49 -0.23 20.66
CA TRP A 166 -6.70 -0.95 21.03
C TRP A 166 -7.41 -1.43 19.77
N MET A 167 -7.90 -2.66 19.77
CA MET A 167 -8.58 -3.25 18.60
C MET A 167 -9.89 -3.90 19.00
N PHE A 168 -10.90 -3.71 18.16
CA PHE A 168 -12.25 -4.25 18.34
C PHE A 168 -12.64 -5.03 17.08
N ASP A 169 -12.97 -6.31 17.18
CA ASP A 169 -13.46 -7.12 16.05
C ASP A 169 -14.93 -7.54 16.24
N ILE A 170 -15.42 -8.44 15.38
CA ILE A 170 -16.82 -8.90 15.41
C ILE A 170 -17.20 -9.53 16.76
N ASP A 171 -16.23 -10.07 17.49
CA ASP A 171 -16.43 -10.70 18.80
C ASP A 171 -16.26 -9.70 19.97
N GLY A 172 -15.95 -8.43 19.67
CA GLY A 172 -15.76 -7.35 20.63
C GLY A 172 -14.31 -6.89 20.76
N LEU A 173 -13.98 -6.27 21.90
CA LEU A 173 -12.60 -5.90 22.26
C LEU A 173 -11.70 -7.14 22.20
N LEU A 174 -10.49 -6.99 21.66
CA LEU A 174 -9.43 -7.98 21.86
C LEU A 174 -8.98 -7.96 23.33
N ALA A 175 -9.73 -8.64 24.19
CA ALA A 175 -9.43 -8.82 25.61
C ALA A 175 -8.93 -10.25 25.86
N ASN A 176 -7.96 -10.41 26.77
CA ASN A 176 -7.36 -11.72 27.10
C ASN A 176 -8.41 -12.74 27.57
N GLU A 177 -9.43 -12.28 28.31
CA GLU A 177 -10.46 -13.11 28.93
C GLU A 177 -11.77 -13.16 28.11
N ARG A 178 -11.75 -12.77 26.83
CA ARG A 178 -12.97 -12.79 26.02
C ARG A 178 -13.49 -14.22 25.82
N PRO A 179 -14.82 -14.44 25.88
CA PRO A 179 -15.39 -15.79 25.81
C PRO A 179 -15.37 -16.39 24.40
N GLU A 180 -15.36 -15.54 23.37
CA GLU A 180 -15.49 -15.89 21.96
C GLU A 180 -14.41 -15.19 21.12
N GLY A 181 -14.05 -15.78 19.99
CA GLY A 181 -13.16 -15.18 18.99
C GLY A 181 -11.69 -15.59 19.08
N ASN A 182 -11.05 -15.77 17.92
CA ASN A 182 -9.66 -16.22 17.82
C ASN A 182 -8.66 -15.08 18.11
N LEU A 183 -7.78 -15.25 19.11
CA LEU A 183 -6.67 -14.34 19.44
C LEU A 183 -5.29 -14.81 18.94
N GLU A 184 -5.23 -15.88 18.16
CA GLU A 184 -3.97 -16.40 17.61
C GLU A 184 -3.29 -15.44 16.61
N GLY A 185 -2.05 -15.79 16.24
CA GLY A 185 -1.29 -15.04 15.25
C GLY A 185 -0.87 -13.67 15.76
N HIS A 186 -1.19 -12.62 14.99
CA HIS A 186 -0.83 -11.24 15.32
C HIS A 186 -1.79 -10.58 16.33
N LYS A 187 -3.04 -11.07 16.46
CA LYS A 187 -4.04 -10.51 17.37
C LYS A 187 -3.59 -10.56 18.83
N LYS A 188 -2.88 -11.62 19.24
CA LYS A 188 -2.35 -11.79 20.61
C LYS A 188 -1.47 -10.62 21.07
N TYR A 189 -0.80 -9.92 20.17
CA TYR A 189 0.08 -8.80 20.52
C TYR A 189 -0.68 -7.54 20.94
N TYR A 190 -1.97 -7.48 20.58
CA TYR A 190 -2.86 -6.35 20.85
C TYR A 190 -3.98 -6.70 21.83
N ALA A 191 -4.01 -7.94 22.32
CA ALA A 191 -4.94 -8.37 23.35
C ALA A 191 -4.66 -7.62 24.67
N LYS A 192 -5.74 -7.16 25.31
CA LYS A 192 -5.70 -6.32 26.51
C LYS A 192 -6.05 -7.10 27.76
N ASP A 193 -5.33 -6.79 28.83
CA ASP A 193 -5.75 -7.14 30.18
C ASP A 193 -6.86 -6.17 30.62
N HIS A 194 -8.07 -6.44 30.13
CA HIS A 194 -9.23 -5.58 30.26
C HIS A 194 -10.48 -6.45 30.23
N ALA A 195 -11.55 -6.03 30.90
CA ALA A 195 -12.83 -6.72 30.83
C ALA A 195 -13.31 -6.84 29.37
N PRO A 196 -13.79 -8.02 28.93
CA PRO A 196 -14.38 -8.15 27.60
C PRO A 196 -15.53 -7.16 27.41
N SER A 197 -15.57 -6.51 26.26
CA SER A 197 -16.63 -5.58 25.91
C SER A 197 -17.11 -5.82 24.49
N LYS A 198 -18.43 -5.83 24.30
CA LYS A 198 -19.09 -5.80 22.99
C LYS A 198 -19.69 -4.42 22.68
N ASP A 199 -19.49 -3.43 23.55
CA ASP A 199 -19.91 -2.05 23.33
C ASP A 199 -18.71 -1.18 22.94
N PHE A 200 -18.62 -0.90 21.63
CA PHE A 200 -17.55 -0.08 21.07
C PHE A 200 -17.62 1.38 21.53
N ALA A 201 -18.82 1.94 21.68
CA ALA A 201 -18.99 3.33 22.11
C ALA A 201 -18.56 3.51 23.57
N ALA A 202 -18.93 2.57 24.45
CA ALA A 202 -18.46 2.55 25.83
C ALA A 202 -16.93 2.49 25.91
N LEU A 203 -16.31 1.59 25.12
CA LEU A 203 -14.85 1.47 25.06
C LEU A 203 -14.18 2.79 24.62
N VAL A 204 -14.69 3.44 23.57
CA VAL A 204 -14.16 4.73 23.10
C VAL A 204 -14.25 5.81 24.19
N ASN A 205 -15.36 5.85 24.93
CA ASN A 205 -15.52 6.80 26.04
C ASN A 205 -14.59 6.54 27.23
N GLU A 206 -14.26 5.27 27.46
CA GLU A 206 -13.34 4.85 28.52
C GLU A 206 -11.89 5.19 28.18
N ILE A 207 -11.40 4.72 27.02
CA ILE A 207 -9.98 4.82 26.65
C ILE A 207 -9.61 6.20 26.09
N LYS A 208 -10.62 6.99 25.68
CA LYS A 208 -10.48 8.34 25.13
C LYS A 208 -9.38 8.45 24.07
N PRO A 209 -9.49 7.69 22.96
CA PRO A 209 -8.42 7.62 21.99
C PRO A 209 -8.23 8.97 21.29
N SER A 210 -7.01 9.25 20.83
CA SER A 210 -6.72 10.43 20.01
C SER A 210 -6.86 10.16 18.51
N ILE A 211 -6.72 8.88 18.13
CA ILE A 211 -6.82 8.39 16.76
C ILE A 211 -7.85 7.25 16.73
N LEU A 212 -8.85 7.38 15.85
CA LEU A 212 -9.86 6.37 15.58
C LEU A 212 -9.73 5.89 14.14
N ILE A 213 -9.51 4.59 13.92
CA ILE A 213 -9.31 4.00 12.59
C ILE A 213 -10.32 2.88 12.36
N GLY A 214 -11.05 2.95 11.26
CA GLY A 214 -12.03 1.95 10.85
C GLY A 214 -11.57 1.22 9.60
N ALA A 215 -11.59 -0.12 9.65
CA ALA A 215 -11.48 -0.97 8.47
C ALA A 215 -12.30 -2.26 8.68
N SER A 216 -13.58 -2.08 9.02
CA SER A 216 -14.52 -3.15 9.41
C SER A 216 -15.58 -3.46 8.36
N ALA A 217 -15.64 -2.68 7.27
CA ALA A 217 -16.68 -2.73 6.24
C ALA A 217 -18.12 -2.57 6.79
N THR A 218 -18.27 -1.86 7.91
CA THR A 218 -19.56 -1.59 8.56
C THR A 218 -19.90 -0.11 8.46
N PHE A 219 -20.82 0.23 7.56
CA PHE A 219 -21.25 1.62 7.38
C PHE A 219 -21.93 2.16 8.64
N GLY A 220 -21.63 3.41 8.98
CA GLY A 220 -22.23 4.12 10.12
C GLY A 220 -21.76 3.63 11.49
N ALA A 221 -20.72 2.79 11.55
CA ALA A 221 -20.18 2.31 12.81
C ALA A 221 -19.53 3.41 13.66
N PHE A 222 -19.07 4.50 13.04
CA PHE A 222 -18.68 5.72 13.75
C PHE A 222 -19.91 6.61 13.90
N THR A 223 -20.72 6.32 14.92
CA THR A 223 -21.95 7.04 15.21
C THR A 223 -21.69 8.51 15.57
N PRO A 224 -22.70 9.40 15.44
CA PRO A 224 -22.60 10.79 15.89
C PRO A 224 -22.07 10.92 17.33
N ASP A 225 -22.51 10.08 18.25
CA ASP A 225 -22.08 10.09 19.65
C ASP A 225 -20.59 9.76 19.79
N ILE A 226 -20.08 8.78 19.04
CA ILE A 226 -18.66 8.43 19.00
C ILE A 226 -17.83 9.59 18.44
N LEU A 227 -18.28 10.19 17.34
CA LEU A 227 -17.60 11.31 16.69
C LEU A 227 -17.55 12.54 17.61
N GLN A 228 -18.66 12.87 18.27
CA GLN A 228 -18.73 13.95 19.26
C GLN A 228 -17.84 13.65 20.47
N ALA A 229 -17.79 12.40 20.94
CA ALA A 229 -16.90 11.97 22.01
C ALA A 229 -15.43 12.21 21.63
N MET A 230 -15.02 11.79 20.42
CA MET A 230 -13.68 12.08 19.89
C MET A 230 -13.34 13.57 19.90
N GLY A 231 -14.30 14.42 19.50
CA GLY A 231 -14.17 15.88 19.53
C GLY A 231 -14.14 16.50 20.93
N LYS A 232 -14.70 15.84 21.95
CA LYS A 232 -14.62 16.24 23.37
C LYS A 232 -13.27 15.86 23.99
N PHE A 233 -12.69 14.74 23.59
CA PHE A 233 -11.43 14.23 24.16
C PHE A 233 -10.20 14.90 23.57
N ASN A 234 -10.30 15.40 22.34
CA ASN A 234 -9.18 15.93 21.58
C ASN A 234 -9.56 17.24 20.90
N ASP A 235 -8.66 18.22 20.93
CA ASP A 235 -8.84 19.47 20.20
C ASP A 235 -8.92 19.23 18.68
N ARG A 236 -8.08 18.32 18.17
CA ARG A 236 -7.99 17.89 16.77
C ARG A 236 -8.05 16.36 16.67
N PRO A 237 -9.23 15.72 16.78
CA PRO A 237 -9.34 14.26 16.72
C PRO A 237 -8.98 13.73 15.33
N VAL A 238 -8.24 12.62 15.26
CA VAL A 238 -7.93 11.96 13.99
C VAL A 238 -8.92 10.84 13.75
N ILE A 239 -9.62 10.87 12.61
CA ILE A 239 -10.70 9.92 12.28
C ILE A 239 -10.47 9.38 10.86
N PHE A 240 -10.10 8.11 10.76
CA PHE A 240 -9.85 7.43 9.48
C PHE A 240 -10.94 6.39 9.21
N ALA A 241 -11.71 6.56 8.14
CA ALA A 241 -12.76 5.64 7.68
C ALA A 241 -12.29 4.90 6.42
N LEU A 242 -11.50 3.83 6.59
CA LEU A 242 -10.71 3.22 5.51
C LEU A 242 -11.47 2.13 4.74
N SER A 243 -12.67 1.75 5.18
CA SER A 243 -13.46 0.74 4.48
C SER A 243 -13.91 1.21 3.09
N ASN A 244 -13.88 0.28 2.13
CA ASN A 244 -14.26 0.49 0.73
C ASN A 244 -15.42 -0.46 0.33
N PRO A 245 -16.29 -0.06 -0.61
CA PRO A 245 -16.43 1.27 -1.21
C PRO A 245 -17.06 2.30 -0.24
N THR A 246 -17.44 3.47 -0.73
CA THR A 246 -18.01 4.58 0.07
C THR A 246 -19.21 4.16 0.93
N ASP A 247 -20.03 3.22 0.47
CA ASP A 247 -21.18 2.64 1.18
C ASP A 247 -20.79 1.65 2.30
N LYS A 248 -19.49 1.44 2.52
CA LYS A 248 -18.92 0.65 3.61
C LYS A 248 -18.05 1.47 4.57
N ALA A 249 -17.83 2.75 4.27
CA ALA A 249 -17.07 3.66 5.14
C ALA A 249 -17.74 3.80 6.51
N GLU A 250 -16.95 3.77 7.58
CA GLU A 250 -17.47 3.81 8.96
C GLU A 250 -18.26 5.09 9.27
N CYS A 251 -17.92 6.20 8.61
CA CYS A 251 -18.72 7.41 8.50
C CYS A 251 -18.35 8.17 7.22
N THR A 252 -19.18 9.13 6.82
CA THR A 252 -18.84 10.08 5.75
C THR A 252 -17.95 11.20 6.27
N ALA A 253 -17.22 11.86 5.36
CA ALA A 253 -16.46 13.07 5.69
C ALA A 253 -17.36 14.15 6.32
N GLU A 254 -18.57 14.34 5.78
CA GLU A 254 -19.55 15.29 6.28
C GLU A 254 -19.99 14.96 7.72
N GLN A 255 -20.30 13.70 8.01
CA GLN A 255 -20.64 13.27 9.37
C GLN A 255 -19.48 13.52 10.34
N ALA A 256 -18.24 13.21 9.94
CA ALA A 256 -17.07 13.43 10.77
C ALA A 256 -16.84 14.92 11.07
N TYR A 257 -16.91 15.79 10.05
CA TYR A 257 -16.70 17.23 10.24
C TYR A 257 -17.84 17.88 11.04
N ILE A 258 -19.11 17.59 10.74
CA ILE A 258 -20.26 18.16 11.48
C ILE A 258 -20.18 17.79 12.97
N ASN A 259 -19.98 16.52 13.29
CA ASN A 259 -19.98 16.03 14.67
C ASN A 259 -18.71 16.39 15.45
N THR A 260 -17.71 16.99 14.80
CA THR A 260 -16.49 17.50 15.45
C THR A 260 -16.30 18.99 15.23
N GLU A 261 -17.34 19.70 14.79
CA GLU A 261 -17.32 21.17 14.59
C GLU A 261 -16.22 21.63 13.63
N GLY A 262 -15.91 20.82 12.60
CA GLY A 262 -14.83 21.06 11.63
C GLY A 262 -13.42 20.82 12.19
N ARG A 263 -13.28 20.33 13.43
CA ARG A 263 -11.99 20.18 14.09
C ARG A 263 -11.27 18.86 13.81
N CYS A 264 -11.96 17.84 13.31
CA CYS A 264 -11.29 16.58 13.02
C CYS A 264 -10.27 16.69 11.89
N ILE A 265 -9.34 15.74 11.89
CA ILE A 265 -8.48 15.43 10.76
C ILE A 265 -9.02 14.13 10.18
N PHE A 266 -9.61 14.22 8.98
CA PHE A 266 -10.32 13.12 8.36
C PHE A 266 -9.60 12.57 7.13
N ALA A 267 -9.56 11.25 7.02
CA ALA A 267 -9.21 10.56 5.79
C ALA A 267 -10.06 9.30 5.59
N SER A 268 -10.18 8.88 4.33
CA SER A 268 -10.98 7.71 3.97
C SER A 268 -10.29 6.83 2.94
N GLY A 269 -10.74 5.58 2.84
CA GLY A 269 -10.28 4.67 1.79
C GLY A 269 -10.88 5.04 0.43
N SER A 270 -12.16 5.41 0.42
CA SER A 270 -12.91 5.84 -0.76
C SER A 270 -12.99 7.38 -0.84
N PRO A 271 -13.09 7.97 -2.04
CA PRO A 271 -13.17 9.42 -2.19
C PRO A 271 -14.50 9.98 -1.67
N PHE A 272 -14.44 11.13 -1.01
CA PHE A 272 -15.60 11.94 -0.63
C PHE A 272 -15.49 13.34 -1.25
N PRO A 273 -16.63 13.99 -1.57
CA PRO A 273 -16.62 15.36 -2.05
C PRO A 273 -16.10 16.34 -0.98
N PRO A 274 -15.67 17.55 -1.37
CA PRO A 274 -15.39 18.63 -0.42
C PRO A 274 -16.60 18.93 0.47
N VAL A 275 -16.34 19.30 1.72
CA VAL A 275 -17.37 19.61 2.74
C VAL A 275 -17.18 21.05 3.19
N GLU A 276 -18.26 21.84 3.21
CA GLU A 276 -18.23 23.21 3.71
C GLU A 276 -18.80 23.27 5.13
N ILE A 277 -18.01 23.77 6.08
CA ILE A 277 -18.41 23.95 7.48
C ILE A 277 -18.01 25.36 7.90
N ASN A 278 -18.95 26.16 8.39
CA ASN A 278 -18.71 27.52 8.92
C ASN A 278 -17.92 28.44 7.96
N GLY A 279 -18.17 28.34 6.65
CA GLY A 279 -17.49 29.12 5.62
C GLY A 279 -16.07 28.66 5.26
N GLN A 280 -15.61 27.52 5.81
CA GLN A 280 -14.37 26.85 5.42
C GLN A 280 -14.68 25.59 4.59
N THR A 281 -14.00 25.45 3.44
CA THR A 281 -14.09 24.25 2.61
C THR A 281 -12.99 23.26 2.96
N PHE A 282 -13.37 22.08 3.43
CA PHE A 282 -12.47 20.95 3.71
C PHE A 282 -12.44 20.00 2.51
N LYS A 283 -11.24 19.54 2.13
CA LYS A 283 -11.06 18.58 1.03
C LYS A 283 -10.48 17.29 1.63
N PRO A 284 -11.33 16.34 2.06
CA PRO A 284 -10.87 15.14 2.77
C PRO A 284 -9.89 14.34 1.92
N GLY A 285 -8.77 13.94 2.54
CA GLY A 285 -7.75 13.14 1.88
C GLY A 285 -8.17 11.68 1.72
N GLN A 286 -7.63 11.01 0.70
CA GLN A 286 -7.84 9.58 0.47
C GLN A 286 -6.57 8.81 0.84
N GLY A 287 -6.67 7.90 1.80
CA GLY A 287 -5.61 6.95 2.16
C GLY A 287 -5.52 5.83 1.13
N ASN A 288 -5.10 6.16 -0.09
CA ASN A 288 -5.05 5.23 -1.22
C ASN A 288 -3.66 4.58 -1.33
N ASN A 289 -3.60 3.25 -1.39
CA ASN A 289 -2.35 2.49 -1.58
C ASN A 289 -1.56 2.93 -2.84
N ALA A 290 -2.20 3.60 -3.80
CA ALA A 290 -1.57 4.25 -4.95
C ALA A 290 -0.46 5.25 -4.60
N TYR A 291 -0.40 5.79 -3.37
CA TYR A 291 0.73 6.59 -2.91
C TYR A 291 1.98 5.76 -2.59
N ILE A 292 1.84 4.45 -2.39
CA ILE A 292 2.88 3.58 -1.84
C ILE A 292 3.39 2.59 -2.88
N PHE A 293 2.54 1.67 -3.34
CA PHE A 293 3.01 0.54 -4.15
C PHE A 293 3.77 0.96 -5.42
N PRO A 294 3.42 2.05 -6.15
CA PRO A 294 4.17 2.40 -7.36
C PRO A 294 5.61 2.80 -7.04
N GLY A 295 5.79 3.70 -6.05
CA GLY A 295 7.11 4.16 -5.63
C GLY A 295 7.94 3.05 -4.97
N VAL A 296 7.30 2.22 -4.14
CA VAL A 296 7.95 1.07 -3.51
C VAL A 296 8.44 0.09 -4.58
N ALA A 297 7.60 -0.26 -5.55
CA ALA A 297 7.98 -1.13 -6.66
C ALA A 297 9.10 -0.53 -7.50
N LEU A 298 9.03 0.75 -7.85
CA LEU A 298 10.08 1.43 -8.59
C LEU A 298 11.41 1.40 -7.82
N GLY A 299 11.41 1.66 -6.51
CA GLY A 299 12.58 1.54 -5.65
C GLY A 299 13.16 0.13 -5.59
N ILE A 300 12.30 -0.88 -5.48
CA ILE A 300 12.71 -2.29 -5.48
C ILE A 300 13.37 -2.68 -6.80
N LEU A 301 12.72 -2.37 -7.93
CA LEU A 301 13.20 -2.74 -9.25
C LEU A 301 14.51 -2.04 -9.60
N THR A 302 14.62 -0.75 -9.26
CA THR A 302 15.83 0.05 -9.55
C THR A 302 17.03 -0.31 -8.67
N SER A 303 16.80 -0.81 -7.45
CA SER A 303 17.84 -1.27 -6.52
C SER A 303 18.20 -2.75 -6.67
N GLY A 304 17.28 -3.56 -7.20
CA GLY A 304 17.41 -5.00 -7.32
C GLY A 304 17.40 -5.72 -5.97
N ILE A 305 16.74 -5.20 -4.94
CA ILE A 305 16.66 -5.88 -3.64
C ILE A 305 15.93 -7.23 -3.74
N HIS A 306 16.30 -8.18 -2.88
CA HIS A 306 15.71 -9.53 -2.86
C HIS A 306 14.64 -9.71 -1.78
N HIS A 307 14.66 -8.87 -0.75
CA HIS A 307 13.79 -8.97 0.42
C HIS A 307 13.30 -7.59 0.81
N ILE A 308 12.01 -7.50 1.13
CA ILE A 308 11.34 -6.24 1.45
C ILE A 308 11.05 -6.22 2.95
N SER A 309 11.84 -5.42 3.69
CA SER A 309 11.63 -5.23 5.13
C SER A 309 10.48 -4.25 5.40
N GLU A 310 9.95 -4.23 6.62
CA GLU A 310 8.95 -3.20 6.99
C GLU A 310 9.54 -1.78 7.00
N ASP A 311 10.87 -1.64 7.08
CA ASP A 311 11.53 -0.33 6.99
C ASP A 311 11.31 0.31 5.61
N VAL A 312 11.19 -0.50 4.54
CA VAL A 312 10.85 -0.01 3.19
C VAL A 312 9.50 0.71 3.21
N PHE A 313 8.50 0.12 3.85
CA PHE A 313 7.16 0.68 3.96
C PHE A 313 7.10 1.87 4.91
N LEU A 314 7.88 1.86 5.99
CA LEU A 314 7.97 3.00 6.91
C LEU A 314 8.63 4.21 6.25
N MET A 315 9.72 4.00 5.50
CA MET A 315 10.37 5.05 4.71
C MET A 315 9.43 5.58 3.62
N ALA A 316 8.68 4.72 2.94
CA ALA A 316 7.65 5.15 2.01
C ALA A 316 6.59 6.01 2.71
N SER A 317 6.18 5.63 3.94
CA SER A 317 5.23 6.42 4.73
C SER A 317 5.74 7.82 5.05
N GLU A 318 6.97 7.91 5.56
CA GLU A 318 7.63 9.17 5.87
C GLU A 318 7.74 10.06 4.64
N THR A 319 8.10 9.47 3.50
CA THR A 319 8.26 10.21 2.23
C THR A 319 6.95 10.80 1.74
N VAL A 320 5.86 10.03 1.79
CA VAL A 320 4.53 10.56 1.44
C VAL A 320 4.14 11.72 2.38
N ALA A 321 4.41 11.58 3.68
CA ALA A 321 4.11 12.61 4.67
C ALA A 321 4.96 13.88 4.50
N ASP A 322 6.24 13.73 4.10
CA ASP A 322 7.15 14.82 3.77
C ASP A 322 6.69 15.61 2.54
N CYS A 323 6.06 14.94 1.57
CA CYS A 323 5.51 15.56 0.36
C CYS A 323 4.22 16.35 0.60
N VAL A 324 3.61 16.29 1.79
CA VAL A 324 2.43 17.10 2.11
C VAL A 324 2.86 18.55 2.37
N THR A 325 2.34 19.50 1.61
CA THR A 325 2.71 20.91 1.79
C THR A 325 1.97 21.55 2.97
N GLU A 326 2.46 22.70 3.48
CA GLU A 326 1.73 23.46 4.50
C GLU A 326 0.36 23.93 4.00
N ASP A 327 0.23 24.22 2.70
CA ASP A 327 -1.05 24.62 2.11
C ASP A 327 -2.01 23.43 1.97
N ASP A 328 -1.52 22.21 1.78
CA ASP A 328 -2.35 21.00 1.87
C ASP A 328 -2.92 20.85 3.28
N LEU A 329 -2.08 20.97 4.32
CA LEU A 329 -2.49 20.85 5.72
C LEU A 329 -3.54 21.91 6.09
N LYS A 330 -3.35 23.18 5.68
CA LYS A 330 -4.33 24.26 5.90
C LYS A 330 -5.69 23.97 5.26
N ASN A 331 -5.72 23.24 4.14
CA ASN A 331 -6.94 22.81 3.45
C ASN A 331 -7.52 21.49 3.99
N GLY A 332 -6.97 20.97 5.09
CA GLY A 332 -7.41 19.72 5.73
C GLY A 332 -6.96 18.46 5.01
N ARG A 333 -5.97 18.55 4.12
CA ARG A 333 -5.40 17.38 3.40
C ARG A 333 -4.17 16.86 4.14
N ILE A 334 -4.15 15.56 4.36
CA ILE A 334 -3.02 14.85 4.99
C ILE A 334 -2.27 13.93 4.01
N TYR A 335 -2.57 14.06 2.73
CA TYR A 335 -1.89 13.37 1.63
C TYR A 335 -1.58 14.41 0.54
N PRO A 336 -0.51 14.21 -0.25
CA PRO A 336 -0.21 15.07 -1.39
C PRO A 336 -1.37 15.07 -2.41
N PRO A 337 -1.44 16.05 -3.34
CA PRO A 337 -2.37 15.96 -4.46
C PRO A 337 -2.07 14.75 -5.35
N LEU A 338 -3.11 14.07 -5.87
CA LEU A 338 -2.95 12.91 -6.76
C LEU A 338 -2.11 13.21 -8.01
N GLY A 339 -2.14 14.45 -8.51
CA GLY A 339 -1.34 14.88 -9.67
C GLY A 339 0.17 14.83 -9.44
N GLU A 340 0.62 14.81 -8.17
CA GLU A 340 2.03 14.76 -7.78
C GLU A 340 2.52 13.32 -7.53
N ILE A 341 1.68 12.29 -7.73
CA ILE A 341 2.05 10.91 -7.38
C ILE A 341 3.31 10.41 -8.10
N GLN A 342 3.56 10.84 -9.33
CA GLN A 342 4.77 10.45 -10.06
C GLN A 342 6.03 10.97 -9.35
N GLU A 343 6.02 12.23 -8.91
CA GLU A 343 7.10 12.80 -8.13
C GLU A 343 7.25 12.10 -6.77
N VAL A 344 6.14 11.84 -6.07
CA VAL A 344 6.15 11.08 -4.81
C VAL A 344 6.76 9.69 -5.02
N SER A 345 6.41 9.01 -6.12
CA SER A 345 6.95 7.68 -6.45
C SER A 345 8.45 7.70 -6.71
N ILE A 346 8.95 8.73 -7.41
CA ILE A 346 10.39 8.93 -7.63
C ILE A 346 11.10 9.16 -6.30
N GLN A 347 10.57 10.00 -5.41
CA GLN A 347 11.19 10.26 -4.12
C GLN A 347 11.23 9.02 -3.22
N ILE A 348 10.16 8.22 -3.19
CA ILE A 348 10.13 6.93 -2.49
C ILE A 348 11.21 6.01 -3.07
N ALA A 349 11.30 5.90 -4.40
CA ALA A 349 12.26 5.04 -5.06
C ALA A 349 13.72 5.45 -4.75
N VAL A 350 14.02 6.75 -4.77
CA VAL A 350 15.34 7.28 -4.43
C VAL A 350 15.71 6.97 -2.98
N LYS A 351 14.82 7.21 -2.01
CA LYS A 351 15.08 6.87 -0.59
C LYS A 351 15.29 5.36 -0.38
N ILE A 352 14.49 4.52 -1.05
CA ILE A 352 14.67 3.05 -1.01
C ILE A 352 16.02 2.66 -1.62
N LEU A 353 16.42 3.25 -2.74
CA LEU A 353 17.69 2.99 -3.40
C LEU A 353 18.88 3.41 -2.52
N GLU A 354 18.80 4.57 -1.86
CA GLU A 354 19.79 5.03 -0.88
C GLU A 354 19.92 4.06 0.29
N TYR A 355 18.79 3.67 0.88
CA TYR A 355 18.73 2.66 1.94
C TYR A 355 19.34 1.34 1.50
N ALA A 356 19.00 0.86 0.30
CA ALA A 356 19.47 -0.42 -0.21
C ALA A 356 21.00 -0.46 -0.34
N TYR A 357 21.63 0.63 -0.79
CA TYR A 357 23.10 0.72 -0.83
C TYR A 357 23.71 0.89 0.56
N LYS A 358 23.07 1.65 1.46
CA LYS A 358 23.55 1.85 2.83
C LYS A 358 23.57 0.53 3.62
N GLU A 359 22.48 -0.23 3.55
CA GLU A 359 22.33 -1.53 4.23
C GLU A 359 22.99 -2.69 3.45
N ARG A 360 23.61 -2.41 2.30
CA ARG A 360 24.31 -3.38 1.45
C ARG A 360 23.41 -4.52 0.96
N ILE A 361 22.14 -4.21 0.69
CA ILE A 361 21.14 -5.14 0.16
C ILE A 361 20.81 -4.89 -1.32
N ALA A 362 21.29 -3.79 -1.91
CA ALA A 362 21.18 -3.53 -3.34
C ALA A 362 22.01 -4.55 -4.15
N THR A 363 21.49 -4.97 -5.31
CA THR A 363 22.20 -5.90 -6.22
C THR A 363 22.55 -5.31 -7.57
N VAL A 364 22.06 -4.11 -7.89
CA VAL A 364 22.53 -3.35 -9.04
C VAL A 364 23.90 -2.75 -8.72
N TYR A 365 24.91 -3.03 -9.55
CA TYR A 365 26.27 -2.48 -9.40
C TYR A 365 26.86 -2.06 -10.76
N PRO A 366 27.68 -1.00 -10.82
CA PRO A 366 28.08 -0.15 -9.69
C PRO A 366 26.97 0.81 -9.22
N LYS A 367 27.08 1.34 -8.00
CA LYS A 367 26.15 2.38 -7.48
C LYS A 367 26.11 3.57 -8.45
N PRO A 368 24.93 3.99 -8.95
CA PRO A 368 24.82 5.18 -9.79
C PRO A 368 25.32 6.43 -9.07
N LYS A 369 25.96 7.33 -9.80
CA LYS A 369 26.48 8.60 -9.24
C LYS A 369 25.34 9.55 -8.86
N ASP A 370 24.29 9.59 -9.68
CA ASP A 370 23.08 10.35 -9.47
C ASP A 370 21.91 9.37 -9.41
N LEU A 371 21.39 9.16 -8.20
CA LEU A 371 20.35 8.17 -7.94
C LEU A 371 19.00 8.59 -8.52
N ARG A 372 18.68 9.89 -8.45
CA ARG A 372 17.42 10.41 -8.97
C ARG A 372 17.38 10.31 -10.48
N ARG A 373 18.43 10.79 -11.16
CA ARG A 373 18.55 10.70 -12.61
C ARG A 373 18.49 9.25 -13.09
N TYR A 374 19.15 8.33 -12.37
CA TYR A 374 19.09 6.90 -12.68
C TYR A 374 17.67 6.32 -12.60
N VAL A 375 16.89 6.69 -11.56
CA VAL A 375 15.48 6.27 -11.44
C VAL A 375 14.65 6.84 -12.60
N GLU A 376 14.79 8.14 -12.90
CA GLU A 376 14.05 8.81 -13.98
C GLU A 376 14.38 8.21 -15.37
N GLU A 377 15.65 7.89 -15.65
CA GLU A 377 16.08 7.26 -16.91
C GLU A 377 15.52 5.85 -17.12
N LEU A 378 15.12 5.17 -16.04
CA LEU A 378 14.52 3.83 -16.10
C LEU A 378 12.99 3.85 -16.22
N GLN A 379 12.35 5.00 -16.02
CA GLN A 379 10.91 5.12 -16.16
C GLN A 379 10.47 4.97 -17.62
N TYR A 380 9.23 4.54 -17.78
CA TYR A 380 8.56 4.38 -19.06
C TYR A 380 8.38 5.74 -19.73
N ASN A 381 8.88 5.85 -20.97
CA ASN A 381 8.66 7.01 -21.81
C ASN A 381 7.30 6.90 -22.50
N TYR A 382 6.40 7.84 -22.22
CA TYR A 382 5.06 7.88 -22.82
C TYR A 382 5.04 8.37 -24.28
N ASN A 383 6.18 8.82 -24.81
CA ASN A 383 6.30 9.23 -26.20
C ASN A 383 6.46 8.01 -27.13
N TYR A 384 5.93 8.12 -28.35
CA TYR A 384 6.20 7.13 -29.38
C TYR A 384 7.68 7.13 -29.77
N GLU A 385 8.31 5.95 -29.74
CA GLU A 385 9.66 5.75 -30.25
C GLU A 385 9.63 5.52 -31.78
N PRO A 386 10.66 5.96 -32.52
CA PRO A 386 10.74 5.71 -33.94
C PRO A 386 10.92 4.21 -34.21
N SER A 387 10.03 3.64 -35.02
CA SER A 387 10.16 2.26 -35.52
C SER A 387 11.14 2.13 -36.69
N LEU A 388 11.66 3.26 -37.18
CA LEU A 388 12.65 3.30 -38.26
C LEU A 388 14.06 3.17 -37.69
N PRO A 389 14.98 2.49 -38.42
CA PRO A 389 16.37 2.39 -37.99
C PRO A 389 17.03 3.77 -37.97
N ASN A 390 17.89 4.00 -36.98
CA ASN A 390 18.77 5.17 -36.96
C ASN A 390 19.76 5.06 -38.13
N LEU A 391 19.72 6.01 -39.06
CA LEU A 391 20.64 6.08 -40.19
C LEU A 391 21.73 7.12 -39.90
N TRP A 392 23.00 6.72 -40.08
CA TRP A 392 24.13 7.66 -40.05
C TRP A 392 25.05 7.40 -41.25
N PRO A 393 25.60 8.46 -41.87
CA PRO A 393 26.50 8.30 -43.00
C PRO A 393 27.83 7.70 -42.54
N TRP A 394 28.40 6.82 -43.38
CA TRP A 394 29.80 6.47 -43.26
C TRP A 394 30.69 7.59 -43.82
N PRO A 395 31.92 7.77 -43.32
CA PRO A 395 32.89 8.62 -44.00
C PRO A 395 32.99 8.23 -45.48
N LYS A 396 32.94 9.21 -46.39
CA LYS A 396 33.10 8.94 -47.81
C LYS A 396 34.47 8.30 -48.02
N ALA A 397 34.49 7.04 -48.46
CA ALA A 397 35.72 6.40 -48.87
C ALA A 397 36.36 7.25 -50.00
N PRO A 398 37.70 7.41 -50.01
CA PRO A 398 38.37 8.02 -51.15
C PRO A 398 37.97 7.25 -52.41
N TYR A 399 37.77 7.96 -53.52
CA TYR A 399 37.40 7.35 -54.78
C TYR A 399 38.44 6.28 -55.16
N ILE A 400 38.02 5.01 -55.17
CA ILE A 400 38.81 3.89 -55.68
C ILE A 400 38.36 3.64 -57.12
N LYS A 401 39.23 3.89 -58.09
CA LYS A 401 38.97 3.56 -59.50
C LYS A 401 38.89 2.04 -59.64
N THR A 402 37.68 1.50 -59.66
CA THR A 402 37.46 0.07 -59.93
C THR A 402 37.56 -0.21 -61.43
N LYS A 403 38.02 -1.41 -61.78
CA LYS A 403 38.09 -1.86 -63.18
C LYS A 403 36.66 -2.15 -63.65
N CYS A 404 36.23 -1.59 -64.79
CA CYS A 404 34.96 -1.99 -65.40
C CYS A 404 34.99 -3.49 -65.70
N MET A 405 34.03 -4.24 -65.16
CA MET A 405 33.80 -5.61 -65.60
C MET A 405 32.95 -5.56 -66.86
N GLU A 406 33.47 -6.06 -67.98
CA GLU A 406 32.64 -6.34 -69.15
C GLU A 406 31.87 -7.65 -68.91
N PRO A 407 30.53 -7.67 -69.02
CA PRO A 407 29.78 -8.91 -68.90
C PRO A 407 30.20 -9.88 -70.00
N THR A 408 30.73 -11.05 -69.63
CA THR A 408 31.01 -12.12 -70.60
C THR A 408 29.68 -12.63 -71.16
N LYS A 409 29.42 -12.37 -72.45
CA LYS A 409 28.28 -13.00 -73.15
C LYS A 409 28.46 -14.51 -73.09
N LEU A 410 27.53 -15.21 -72.44
CA LEU A 410 27.39 -16.67 -72.61
C LEU A 410 27.11 -16.92 -74.10
N LYS A 411 28.01 -17.66 -74.77
CA LYS A 411 27.76 -18.11 -76.15
C LYS A 411 26.57 -19.07 -76.11
N ALA A 412 25.57 -18.78 -76.94
CA ALA A 412 24.32 -19.53 -77.06
C ALA A 412 24.52 -20.98 -77.50
#